data_AF-A0A0K2GZE4-F1
#
_entry.id   AF-A0A0K2GZE4-F1
#
_cell.length_a   1.000
_cell.length_b   1.000
_cell.length_c   1.000
_cell.angle_alpha   90.00
_cell.angle_beta   90.00
_cell.angle_gamma   90.00
#
_symmetry.space_group_name_H-M   'P 1'
#
loop_
_entity.id
_entity.type
_entity.pdbx_description
1 polymer ?
#
loop_
_entity_poly.entity_id
_entity_poly.type
_entity_poly.pdbx_seq_one_letter_code
_entity_poly.pdbx_strand_id
1 'polypeptide(L)'
;MATQNANGNGSAKDPRNPRFANSESSKTARALRATSTARSVAKSAVSRVTKTSAASASGKAMESTAVGDALRDCGVYIGGKRLPGSFDHFTGLAEVRRFGEGFTWLSLSRPNASQMDAIAELYGLDDLTVEDALTSRQRPKIEIHDDHVVFVVRSIHYSPEGLAEDENEIIRSGQLMIVIGAEYVITIRMGMPKSDMVRISERIERNTDAIDYGPAGVLWALTDNLVDNYLRIAHQLEDRVEDMEDDVFEPKFDSDIEDVYILKREILEMRHAIEPLTPALRTLMNMRDDVVPKEISRYLSDVLDHQLVAADMVTGLDERLSSLIDAAAVKIQLQQNKDMRTISAYAAILAVPTAVAGIYGMNFENMPELKWEHGYYAVLVLMFGIVAFLVWLLRRNKWL
;
A
#
# COMPACT_ATOMS: atom_id res chain seq x y z
N MET A 1 -37.48 69.93 14.73
CA MET A 1 -37.02 68.57 15.10
C MET A 1 -35.50 68.60 15.00
N ALA A 2 -34.79 69.01 16.05
CA ALA A 2 -34.18 68.13 17.06
C ALA A 2 -33.17 67.16 16.40
N THR A 3 -31.87 67.50 16.34
CA THR A 3 -30.77 67.01 17.24
C THR A 3 -30.61 65.47 17.18
N GLN A 4 -29.46 64.84 16.97
CA GLN A 4 -28.12 65.12 17.50
C GLN A 4 -27.10 64.10 16.91
N ASN A 5 -25.84 64.56 16.77
CA ASN A 5 -24.53 63.90 17.04
C ASN A 5 -24.28 62.41 16.74
N ALA A 6 -23.05 61.95 16.47
CA ALA A 6 -21.73 62.49 16.13
C ALA A 6 -20.75 61.29 16.25
N ASN A 7 -19.69 61.31 15.42
CA ASN A 7 -18.34 60.74 15.63
C ASN A 7 -18.21 59.24 16.01
N GLY A 8 -17.28 58.45 15.46
CA GLY A 8 -15.99 58.79 14.90
C GLY A 8 -14.89 58.09 15.71
N ASN A 9 -14.02 57.40 14.96
CA ASN A 9 -12.63 57.04 15.26
C ASN A 9 -12.32 55.65 15.87
N GLY A 10 -11.25 55.07 15.34
CA GLY A 10 -10.78 53.71 15.58
C GLY A 10 -9.99 53.48 16.86
N SER A 11 -9.58 52.22 17.05
CA SER A 11 -8.67 51.73 18.10
C SER A 11 -8.09 50.39 17.60
N ALA A 12 -6.81 50.31 17.20
CA ALA A 12 -5.64 50.04 18.03
C ALA A 12 -5.63 48.61 18.65
N LYS A 13 -4.64 47.80 18.21
CA LYS A 13 -4.28 46.48 18.74
C LYS A 13 -3.84 46.58 20.21
N ASP A 14 -4.48 45.80 21.08
CA ASP A 14 -4.12 45.63 22.49
C ASP A 14 -3.33 44.31 22.70
N PRO A 15 -2.10 44.32 23.23
CA PRO A 15 -1.31 43.12 23.47
C PRO A 15 -1.47 42.63 24.92
N ARG A 16 -2.67 42.24 25.35
CA ARG A 16 -2.90 41.58 26.65
C ARG A 16 -4.08 40.59 26.59
N ASN A 17 -3.81 39.36 26.14
CA ASN A 17 -4.77 38.24 26.26
C ASN A 17 -4.13 37.06 27.04
N PRO A 18 -4.58 36.74 28.26
CA PRO A 18 -3.95 35.73 29.12
C PRO A 18 -4.47 34.30 28.86
N ARG A 19 -4.77 33.94 27.60
CA ARG A 19 -5.33 32.61 27.25
C ARG A 19 -4.30 31.54 26.87
N PHE A 20 -3.01 31.86 26.81
CA PHE A 20 -1.97 30.90 26.41
C PHE A 20 -1.07 30.36 27.54
N ALA A 21 -1.18 30.87 28.77
CA ALA A 21 -0.32 30.45 29.88
C ALA A 21 -0.87 29.30 30.76
N ASN A 22 -2.10 28.84 30.53
CA ASN A 22 -2.77 27.84 31.39
C ASN A 22 -2.84 26.42 30.78
N SER A 23 -2.18 26.16 29.64
CA SER A 23 -2.22 24.83 29.00
C SER A 23 -1.09 23.89 29.44
N GLU A 24 0.05 24.41 29.91
CA GLU A 24 1.21 23.59 30.33
C GLU A 24 1.10 23.07 31.78
N SER A 25 0.52 23.84 32.70
CA SER A 25 0.34 23.38 34.10
C SER A 25 -0.78 22.34 34.24
N SER A 26 -1.73 22.35 33.31
CA SER A 26 -2.83 21.38 33.20
C SER A 26 -2.35 20.01 32.69
N LYS A 27 -1.39 19.99 31.75
CA LYS A 27 -0.82 18.75 31.18
C LYS A 27 0.03 17.98 32.19
N THR A 28 0.87 18.67 32.96
CA THR A 28 1.72 18.05 33.99
C THR A 28 0.93 17.51 35.18
N ALA A 29 -0.12 18.21 35.61
CA ALA A 29 -0.96 17.76 36.73
C ALA A 29 -1.86 16.55 36.38
N ARG A 30 -2.17 16.33 35.10
CA ARG A 30 -3.04 15.22 34.65
C ARG A 30 -2.27 13.92 34.41
N ALA A 31 -1.02 14.00 33.94
CA ALA A 31 -0.10 12.86 33.84
C ALA A 31 0.23 12.24 35.23
N LEU A 32 0.32 13.09 36.27
CA LEU A 32 0.55 12.65 37.66
C LEU A 32 -0.65 11.95 38.32
N ARG A 33 -1.86 12.04 37.75
CA ARG A 33 -3.05 11.36 38.30
C ARG A 33 -3.24 9.94 37.72
N ALA A 34 -2.84 9.71 36.48
CA ALA A 34 -2.88 8.37 35.86
C ALA A 34 -1.91 7.38 36.53
N THR A 35 -0.78 7.86 37.06
CA THR A 35 0.24 7.05 37.76
C THR A 35 -0.12 6.64 39.18
N SER A 36 -1.13 7.25 39.82
CA SER A 36 -1.45 6.94 41.23
C SER A 36 -2.30 5.66 41.41
N THR A 37 -3.09 5.29 40.40
CA THR A 37 -3.99 4.13 40.47
C THR A 37 -3.25 2.81 40.19
N ALA A 38 -2.16 2.85 39.42
CA ALA A 38 -1.27 1.71 39.15
C ALA A 38 -0.48 1.23 40.39
N ARG A 39 -0.37 2.07 41.44
CA ARG A 39 0.38 1.78 42.67
C ARG A 39 -0.22 0.68 43.55
N SER A 40 -1.50 0.35 43.35
CA SER A 40 -2.23 -0.65 44.15
C SER A 40 -1.94 -2.08 43.69
N VAL A 41 -1.80 -2.30 42.38
CA VAL A 41 -1.58 -3.63 41.78
C VAL A 41 -0.12 -4.07 41.90
N ALA A 42 0.83 -3.12 41.81
CA ALA A 42 2.27 -3.38 41.89
C ALA A 42 2.75 -3.92 43.27
N LYS A 43 2.05 -3.64 44.38
CA LYS A 43 2.47 -4.11 45.72
C LYS A 43 2.35 -5.64 45.90
N SER A 44 1.52 -6.31 45.11
CA SER A 44 1.33 -7.76 45.18
C SER A 44 2.46 -8.54 44.48
N ALA A 45 2.98 -8.03 43.36
CA ALA A 45 4.02 -8.69 42.56
C ALA A 45 5.45 -8.54 43.14
N VAL A 46 5.72 -7.45 43.85
CA VAL A 46 7.05 -7.11 44.39
C VAL A 46 7.54 -8.09 45.47
N SER A 47 6.66 -8.87 46.13
CA SER A 47 7.10 -9.81 47.17
C SER A 47 7.68 -11.13 46.63
N ARG A 48 7.49 -11.44 45.33
CA ARG A 48 7.87 -12.75 44.76
C ARG A 48 9.26 -12.77 44.11
N VAL A 49 9.86 -11.60 43.82
CA VAL A 49 11.10 -11.49 43.01
C VAL A 49 12.37 -11.22 43.83
N THR A 50 12.27 -10.88 45.11
CA THR A 50 13.42 -10.45 45.92
C THR A 50 14.33 -11.55 46.45
N LYS A 51 14.12 -12.83 46.10
CA LYS A 51 14.86 -13.97 46.71
C LYS A 51 15.93 -14.65 45.85
N THR A 52 16.33 -14.10 44.70
CA THR A 52 17.32 -14.74 43.82
C THR A 52 18.43 -13.77 43.41
N SER A 53 19.28 -13.37 44.35
CA SER A 53 20.44 -12.51 44.08
C SER A 53 21.73 -13.20 44.52
N ALA A 54 22.31 -13.98 43.61
CA ALA A 54 23.74 -14.36 43.59
C ALA A 54 24.11 -15.19 42.33
N ALA A 55 23.16 -15.91 41.72
CA ALA A 55 23.41 -16.71 40.50
C ALA A 55 23.31 -15.92 39.17
N SER A 56 23.11 -14.60 39.24
CA SER A 56 22.57 -13.76 38.15
C SER A 56 23.55 -13.41 37.02
N ALA A 57 24.87 -13.55 37.19
CA ALA A 57 25.82 -13.09 36.17
C ALA A 57 25.99 -14.08 34.99
N SER A 58 25.86 -15.39 35.23
CA SER A 58 26.03 -16.42 34.18
C SER A 58 24.75 -16.69 33.39
N GLY A 59 23.57 -16.52 34.00
CA GLY A 59 22.28 -16.62 33.29
C GLY A 59 22.02 -15.42 32.38
N LYS A 60 22.46 -14.22 32.79
CA LYS A 60 22.34 -12.96 32.04
C LYS A 60 22.98 -13.00 30.64
N ALA A 61 24.13 -13.66 30.50
CA ALA A 61 24.78 -13.80 29.20
C ALA A 61 24.04 -14.78 28.28
N MET A 62 23.42 -15.82 28.85
CA MET A 62 22.75 -16.87 28.09
C MET A 62 21.36 -16.43 27.59
N GLU A 63 20.59 -15.68 28.40
CA GLU A 63 19.30 -15.10 27.99
C GLU A 63 19.47 -13.98 26.95
N SER A 64 20.46 -13.11 27.10
CA SER A 64 20.77 -12.03 26.14
C SER A 64 21.08 -12.56 24.72
N THR A 65 21.66 -13.77 24.63
CA THR A 65 22.00 -14.42 23.35
C THR A 65 20.80 -15.10 22.67
N ALA A 66 19.69 -15.34 23.38
CA ALA A 66 18.57 -16.13 22.89
C ALA A 66 17.87 -15.51 21.67
N VAL A 67 17.72 -14.18 21.64
CA VAL A 67 17.09 -13.46 20.52
C VAL A 67 18.11 -13.11 19.42
N GLY A 68 19.41 -13.15 19.72
CA GLY A 68 20.52 -13.14 18.76
C GLY A 68 20.36 -12.15 17.59
N ASP A 69 20.55 -12.65 16.37
CA ASP A 69 20.56 -11.86 15.13
C ASP A 69 19.20 -11.27 14.72
N ALA A 70 18.09 -11.66 15.37
CA ALA A 70 16.76 -11.14 15.06
C ALA A 70 16.53 -9.75 15.69
N LEU A 71 17.19 -9.46 16.82
CA LEU A 71 17.12 -8.17 17.48
C LEU A 71 17.78 -7.09 16.62
N ARG A 72 17.05 -6.01 16.36
CA ARG A 72 17.53 -4.85 15.57
C ARG A 72 17.72 -3.61 16.41
N ASP A 73 16.80 -3.37 17.34
CA ASP A 73 16.92 -2.29 18.31
C ASP A 73 16.09 -2.60 19.56
N CYS A 74 16.49 -2.05 20.70
CA CYS A 74 15.71 -2.02 21.93
C CYS A 74 15.89 -0.66 22.59
N GLY A 75 14.89 0.21 22.43
CA GLY A 75 14.86 1.55 23.03
C GLY A 75 14.10 1.53 24.35
N VAL A 76 14.66 2.11 25.41
CA VAL A 76 13.94 2.31 26.68
C VAL A 76 13.54 3.78 26.78
N TYR A 77 12.25 4.07 26.96
CA TYR A 77 11.71 5.41 27.00
C TYR A 77 11.13 5.72 28.38
N ILE A 78 11.71 6.67 29.08
CA ILE A 78 11.29 7.13 30.41
C ILE A 78 10.98 8.62 30.33
N GLY A 79 9.79 9.02 30.76
CA GLY A 79 9.38 10.44 30.76
C GLY A 79 9.49 11.12 29.37
N GLY A 80 9.09 10.42 28.30
CA GLY A 80 9.13 10.95 26.94
C GLY A 80 10.51 10.92 26.27
N LYS A 81 11.54 10.37 26.93
CA LYS A 81 12.93 10.39 26.42
C LYS A 81 13.54 9.00 26.35
N ARG A 82 14.22 8.72 25.23
CA ARG A 82 15.04 7.51 25.10
C ARG A 82 16.24 7.58 26.05
N LEU A 83 16.43 6.55 26.86
CA LEU A 83 17.60 6.42 27.71
C LEU A 83 18.84 6.08 26.85
N PRO A 84 20.01 6.66 27.16
CA PRO A 84 21.24 6.30 26.48
C PRO A 84 21.68 4.88 26.91
N GLY A 85 22.14 4.09 25.94
CA GLY A 85 22.64 2.74 26.19
C GLY A 85 22.19 1.75 25.12
N SER A 86 22.71 0.53 25.23
CA SER A 86 22.24 -0.62 24.46
C SER A 86 21.51 -1.56 25.41
N PHE A 87 20.27 -1.86 25.07
CA PHE A 87 19.42 -2.79 25.80
C PHE A 87 19.08 -3.96 24.88
N ASP A 88 18.65 -5.06 25.49
CA ASP A 88 18.05 -6.21 24.83
C ASP A 88 16.61 -6.41 25.35
N HIS A 89 15.93 -7.44 24.85
CA HIS A 89 14.57 -7.79 25.23
C HIS A 89 14.38 -7.97 26.75
N PHE A 90 15.37 -8.52 27.45
CA PHE A 90 15.32 -8.71 28.90
C PHE A 90 15.64 -7.42 29.68
N THR A 91 16.79 -6.82 29.39
CA THR A 91 17.31 -5.65 30.11
C THR A 91 16.45 -4.41 29.90
N GLY A 92 15.88 -4.23 28.71
CA GLY A 92 14.99 -3.10 28.41
C GLY A 92 13.73 -3.12 29.27
N LEU A 93 13.03 -4.27 29.31
CA LEU A 93 11.83 -4.44 30.13
C LEU A 93 12.16 -4.34 31.64
N ALA A 94 13.28 -4.92 32.07
CA ALA A 94 13.72 -4.83 33.46
C ALA A 94 13.99 -3.37 33.88
N GLU A 95 14.56 -2.56 32.98
CA GLU A 95 14.86 -1.15 33.26
C GLU A 95 13.57 -0.32 33.41
N VAL A 96 12.59 -0.50 32.52
CA VAL A 96 11.27 0.13 32.62
C VAL A 96 10.61 -0.20 33.96
N ARG A 97 10.58 -1.49 34.32
CA ARG A 97 10.01 -1.96 35.60
C ARG A 97 10.74 -1.41 36.82
N ARG A 98 12.06 -1.16 36.70
CA ARG A 98 12.87 -0.56 37.77
C ARG A 98 12.50 0.90 38.01
N PHE A 99 12.26 1.67 36.94
CA PHE A 99 11.80 3.06 37.05
C PHE A 99 10.32 3.15 37.46
N GLY A 100 9.51 2.16 37.09
CA GLY A 100 8.07 2.10 37.40
C GLY A 100 7.22 3.01 36.53
N GLU A 101 7.78 3.52 35.44
CA GLU A 101 7.12 4.33 34.41
C GLU A 101 7.84 4.17 33.08
N GLY A 102 7.16 4.52 31.98
CA GLY A 102 7.73 4.44 30.63
C GLY A 102 7.46 3.10 29.94
N PHE A 103 8.15 2.87 28.83
CA PHE A 103 8.00 1.65 28.04
C PHE A 103 9.29 1.29 27.29
N THR A 104 9.40 0.02 26.89
CA THR A 104 10.48 -0.46 26.03
C THR A 104 9.96 -0.71 24.62
N TRP A 105 10.68 -0.27 23.59
CA TRP A 105 10.38 -0.58 22.20
C TRP A 105 11.39 -1.57 21.66
N LEU A 106 10.95 -2.81 21.49
CA LEU A 106 11.72 -3.91 20.94
C LEU A 106 11.45 -4.03 19.44
N SER A 107 12.50 -3.96 18.61
CA SER A 107 12.40 -4.15 17.15
C SER A 107 13.09 -5.42 16.70
N LEU A 108 12.33 -6.29 16.03
CA LEU A 108 12.72 -7.62 15.57
C LEU A 108 12.60 -7.72 14.05
N SER A 109 13.43 -8.55 13.45
CA SER A 109 13.41 -8.82 12.02
C SER A 109 13.59 -10.30 11.76
N ARG A 110 12.56 -10.90 11.15
CA ARG A 110 12.48 -12.33 10.82
C ARG A 110 12.94 -13.25 11.97
N PRO A 111 12.34 -13.14 13.17
CA PRO A 111 12.67 -14.05 14.25
C PRO A 111 12.26 -15.48 13.88
N ASN A 112 13.01 -16.46 14.40
CA ASN A 112 12.65 -17.88 14.33
C ASN A 112 11.80 -18.28 15.55
N ALA A 113 11.28 -19.52 15.53
CA ALA A 113 10.40 -20.02 16.60
C ALA A 113 11.04 -19.92 18.00
N SER A 114 12.27 -20.41 18.17
CA SER A 114 12.95 -20.36 19.47
C SER A 114 13.19 -18.93 19.99
N GLN A 115 13.40 -17.97 19.10
CA GLN A 115 13.56 -16.56 19.47
C GLN A 115 12.21 -15.98 19.91
N MET A 116 11.13 -16.30 19.20
CA MET A 116 9.78 -15.88 19.58
C MET A 116 9.32 -16.51 20.89
N ASP A 117 9.64 -17.78 21.15
CA ASP A 117 9.31 -18.45 22.41
C ASP A 117 9.94 -17.74 23.61
N ALA A 118 11.22 -17.33 23.50
CA ALA A 118 11.90 -16.57 24.54
C ALA A 118 11.27 -15.19 24.79
N ILE A 119 10.80 -14.53 23.72
CA ILE A 119 10.09 -13.26 23.83
C ILE A 119 8.71 -13.48 24.46
N ALA A 120 7.99 -14.53 24.05
CA ALA A 120 6.66 -14.85 24.56
C ALA A 120 6.67 -15.14 26.05
N GLU A 121 7.63 -15.94 26.53
CA GLU A 121 7.81 -16.23 27.96
C GLU A 121 8.05 -14.96 28.79
N LEU A 122 8.86 -14.03 28.27
CA LEU A 122 9.22 -12.81 28.99
C LEU A 122 8.10 -11.76 29.01
N TYR A 123 7.42 -11.58 27.88
CA TYR A 123 6.42 -10.53 27.68
C TYR A 123 4.98 -11.01 27.90
N GLY A 124 4.77 -12.32 28.12
CA GLY A 124 3.46 -12.92 28.34
C GLY A 124 2.63 -13.06 27.07
N LEU A 125 3.26 -13.30 25.92
CA LEU A 125 2.56 -13.51 24.65
C LEU A 125 2.03 -14.95 24.58
N ASP A 126 0.83 -15.13 24.02
CA ASP A 126 0.25 -16.46 23.79
C ASP A 126 0.80 -17.14 22.53
N ASP A 127 0.59 -18.46 22.44
CA ASP A 127 1.04 -19.29 21.33
C ASP A 127 0.49 -18.83 19.97
N LEU A 128 -0.72 -18.25 19.93
CA LEU A 128 -1.32 -17.74 18.69
C LEU A 128 -0.58 -16.49 18.21
N THR A 129 -0.20 -15.59 19.12
CA THR A 129 0.64 -14.43 18.83
C THR A 129 2.00 -14.85 18.28
N VAL A 130 2.59 -15.93 18.81
CA VAL A 130 3.85 -16.49 18.30
C VAL A 130 3.67 -17.09 16.91
N GLU A 131 2.61 -17.87 16.68
CA GLU A 131 2.29 -18.43 15.36
C GLU A 131 2.12 -17.33 14.31
N ASP A 132 1.41 -16.26 14.65
CA ASP A 132 1.21 -15.10 13.79
C ASP A 132 2.51 -14.37 13.46
N ALA A 133 3.41 -14.23 14.44
CA ALA A 133 4.71 -13.58 14.25
C ALA A 133 5.63 -14.35 13.28
N LEU A 134 5.49 -15.68 13.23
CA LEU A 134 6.24 -16.57 12.34
C LEU A 134 5.58 -16.72 10.97
N THR A 135 4.28 -16.43 10.88
CA THR A 135 3.50 -16.54 9.64
C THR A 135 3.70 -15.32 8.76
N SER A 136 4.15 -15.55 7.52
CA SER A 136 4.27 -14.49 6.51
C SER A 136 2.96 -14.25 5.75
N ARG A 137 2.75 -13.02 5.27
CA ARG A 137 1.67 -12.61 4.35
C ARG A 137 0.26 -12.66 4.94
N GLN A 138 0.12 -12.34 6.22
CA GLN A 138 -1.21 -12.17 6.79
C GLN A 138 -1.91 -10.93 6.21
N ARG A 139 -3.24 -10.95 6.25
CA ARG A 139 -4.04 -9.76 5.99
C ARG A 139 -3.95 -8.82 7.20
N PRO A 140 -4.02 -7.50 6.99
CA PRO A 140 -4.12 -6.57 8.10
C PRO A 140 -5.25 -6.96 9.05
N LYS A 141 -4.96 -7.00 10.34
CA LYS A 141 -5.90 -7.40 11.39
C LYS A 141 -5.51 -6.78 12.72
N ILE A 142 -6.48 -6.78 13.63
CA ILE A 142 -6.27 -6.40 15.02
C ILE A 142 -6.89 -7.46 15.92
N GLU A 143 -6.14 -7.86 16.94
CA GLU A 143 -6.55 -8.84 17.93
C GLU A 143 -6.33 -8.27 19.33
N ILE A 144 -7.34 -8.44 20.17
CA ILE A 144 -7.39 -7.87 21.52
C ILE A 144 -7.26 -9.02 22.50
N HIS A 145 -6.18 -9.02 23.25
CA HIS A 145 -5.94 -9.95 24.34
C HIS A 145 -6.14 -9.22 25.67
N ASP A 146 -6.15 -9.97 26.77
CA ASP A 146 -6.39 -9.37 28.10
C ASP A 146 -5.30 -8.34 28.46
N ASP A 147 -4.05 -8.64 28.13
CA ASP A 147 -2.85 -7.90 28.54
C ASP A 147 -2.14 -7.14 27.40
N HIS A 148 -2.46 -7.44 26.14
CA HIS A 148 -1.84 -6.81 24.97
C HIS A 148 -2.79 -6.71 23.77
N VAL A 149 -2.42 -5.88 22.79
CA VAL A 149 -3.06 -5.82 21.48
C VAL A 149 -2.04 -6.21 20.43
N VAL A 150 -2.48 -7.06 19.50
CA VAL A 150 -1.72 -7.42 18.29
C VAL A 150 -2.33 -6.67 17.12
N PHE A 151 -1.50 -5.93 16.40
CA PHE A 151 -1.89 -5.24 15.17
C PHE A 151 -0.95 -5.65 14.05
N VAL A 152 -1.52 -6.24 13.01
CA VAL A 152 -0.80 -6.66 11.82
C VAL A 152 -1.14 -5.70 10.70
N VAL A 153 -0.12 -5.16 10.05
CA VAL A 153 -0.25 -4.29 8.88
C VAL A 153 0.72 -4.74 7.80
N ARG A 154 0.31 -4.54 6.54
CA ARG A 154 1.23 -4.76 5.42
C ARG A 154 2.16 -3.56 5.29
N SER A 155 3.30 -3.79 4.67
CA SER A 155 4.23 -2.75 4.28
C SER A 155 4.46 -2.91 2.78
N ILE A 156 4.38 -1.82 2.04
CA ILE A 156 4.43 -1.84 0.58
C ILE A 156 5.57 -0.93 0.17
N HIS A 157 6.40 -1.40 -0.74
CA HIS A 157 7.51 -0.63 -1.27
C HIS A 157 7.43 -0.61 -2.78
N TYR A 158 7.38 0.59 -3.33
CA TYR A 158 7.47 0.82 -4.76
C TYR A 158 8.94 0.82 -5.17
N SER A 159 9.31 -0.13 -6.03
CA SER A 159 10.64 -0.26 -6.64
C SER A 159 10.45 -0.21 -8.16
N PRO A 160 10.44 0.98 -8.77
CA PRO A 160 10.21 1.12 -10.21
C PRO A 160 11.36 0.56 -11.06
N GLU A 161 12.55 0.43 -10.47
CA GLU A 161 13.72 -0.19 -11.08
C GLU A 161 13.80 -1.63 -10.58
N GLY A 162 13.99 -2.59 -11.50
CA GLY A 162 14.07 -4.06 -11.30
C GLY A 162 15.17 -4.57 -10.37
N LEU A 163 15.40 -3.89 -9.25
CA LEU A 163 16.07 -4.36 -8.04
C LEU A 163 15.20 -5.38 -7.27
N ALA A 164 14.00 -5.64 -7.77
CA ALA A 164 13.21 -6.82 -7.47
C ALA A 164 13.98 -8.10 -7.84
N GLU A 165 13.77 -9.21 -7.10
CA GLU A 165 14.36 -10.50 -7.52
C GLU A 165 13.65 -11.01 -8.79
N ASP A 166 12.52 -10.39 -9.12
CA ASP A 166 11.68 -10.60 -10.29
C ASP A 166 11.62 -9.25 -11.05
N GLU A 167 12.14 -9.18 -12.27
CA GLU A 167 12.22 -7.93 -13.06
C GLU A 167 10.83 -7.29 -13.31
N ASN A 168 9.76 -8.04 -13.07
CA ASN A 168 8.38 -7.63 -13.27
C ASN A 168 7.65 -7.21 -11.97
N GLU A 169 8.27 -7.32 -10.79
CA GLU A 169 7.65 -6.93 -9.51
C GLU A 169 7.99 -5.47 -9.18
N ILE A 170 7.02 -4.57 -9.38
CA ILE A 170 7.18 -3.13 -9.11
C ILE A 170 6.86 -2.83 -7.63
N ILE A 171 5.97 -3.62 -7.03
CA ILE A 171 5.55 -3.49 -5.64
C ILE A 171 6.01 -4.70 -4.85
N ARG A 172 6.93 -4.46 -3.92
CA ARG A 172 7.31 -5.45 -2.91
C ARG A 172 6.46 -5.29 -1.67
N SER A 173 5.88 -6.40 -1.23
CA SER A 173 5.10 -6.43 0.01
C SER A 173 5.83 -7.14 1.15
N GLY A 174 5.77 -6.52 2.32
CA GLY A 174 6.16 -7.06 3.60
C GLY A 174 5.02 -6.94 4.60
N GLN A 175 5.33 -7.28 5.84
CA GLN A 175 4.43 -7.22 6.97
C GLN A 175 5.17 -6.65 8.18
N LEU A 176 4.45 -5.84 8.93
CA LEU A 176 4.83 -5.34 10.24
C LEU A 176 3.76 -5.78 11.22
N MET A 177 4.14 -6.61 12.17
CA MET A 177 3.32 -6.91 13.34
C MET A 177 3.77 -6.00 14.48
N ILE A 178 2.80 -5.39 15.14
CA ILE A 178 2.99 -4.46 16.26
C ILE A 178 2.22 -5.04 17.44
N VAL A 179 2.94 -5.40 18.49
CA VAL A 179 2.35 -5.85 19.75
C VAL A 179 2.52 -4.74 20.77
N ILE A 180 1.42 -4.25 21.33
CA ILE A 180 1.44 -3.21 22.37
C ILE A 180 0.93 -3.79 23.69
N GLY A 181 1.75 -3.63 24.73
CA GLY A 181 1.37 -3.87 26.12
C GLY A 181 1.51 -2.60 26.94
N ALA A 182 1.20 -2.67 28.24
CA ALA A 182 1.26 -1.49 29.12
C ALA A 182 2.68 -0.89 29.24
N GLU A 183 3.71 -1.73 29.19
CA GLU A 183 5.12 -1.34 29.42
C GLU A 183 6.00 -1.56 28.18
N TYR A 184 5.43 -1.94 27.04
CA TYR A 184 6.22 -2.33 25.88
C TYR A 184 5.52 -2.14 24.53
N VAL A 185 6.35 -1.99 23.50
CA VAL A 185 6.00 -2.13 22.08
C VAL A 185 6.95 -3.14 21.47
N ILE A 186 6.44 -4.16 20.78
CA ILE A 186 7.26 -5.11 20.02
C ILE A 186 6.89 -4.96 18.55
N THR A 187 7.87 -4.65 17.70
CA THR A 187 7.69 -4.62 16.24
C THR A 187 8.41 -5.79 15.59
N ILE A 188 7.68 -6.61 14.83
CA ILE A 188 8.22 -7.77 14.14
C ILE A 188 8.08 -7.55 12.64
N ARG A 189 9.21 -7.56 11.92
CA ARG A 189 9.25 -7.35 10.48
C ARG A 189 9.48 -8.63 9.71
N MET A 190 8.59 -8.88 8.75
CA MET A 190 8.70 -9.95 7.76
C MET A 190 8.66 -9.32 6.37
N GLY A 191 9.78 -9.24 5.66
CA GLY A 191 9.82 -8.69 4.30
C GLY A 191 9.93 -7.15 4.20
N MET A 192 9.65 -6.41 5.27
CA MET A 192 9.83 -4.94 5.28
C MET A 192 11.34 -4.57 5.25
N PRO A 193 11.79 -3.68 4.34
CA PRO A 193 13.17 -3.21 4.23
C PRO A 193 13.71 -2.62 5.52
N LYS A 194 15.03 -2.77 5.73
CA LYS A 194 15.73 -2.24 6.90
C LYS A 194 15.60 -0.72 7.00
N SER A 195 15.83 -0.04 5.88
CA SER A 195 15.81 1.42 5.72
C SER A 195 14.54 2.07 6.24
N ASP A 196 13.40 1.42 6.01
CA ASP A 196 12.11 2.02 6.26
C ASP A 196 11.83 2.10 7.75
N MET A 197 12.09 1.02 8.49
CA MET A 197 11.99 1.06 9.95
C MET A 197 12.99 2.04 10.58
N VAL A 198 14.23 2.11 10.08
CA VAL A 198 15.23 3.07 10.60
C VAL A 198 14.72 4.51 10.41
N ARG A 199 14.23 4.84 9.22
CA ARG A 199 13.65 6.16 8.91
C ARG A 199 12.45 6.48 9.81
N ILE A 200 11.58 5.49 10.07
CA ILE A 200 10.41 5.67 10.93
C ILE A 200 10.84 5.88 12.38
N SER A 201 11.71 5.02 12.92
CA SER A 201 12.23 5.13 14.28
C SER A 201 12.92 6.48 14.51
N GLU A 202 13.79 6.91 13.59
CA GLU A 202 14.44 8.23 13.70
C GLU A 202 13.43 9.38 13.63
N ARG A 203 12.37 9.27 12.82
CA ARG A 203 11.31 10.29 12.73
C ARG A 203 10.53 10.37 14.05
N ILE A 204 10.18 9.22 14.64
CA ILE A 204 9.49 9.13 15.92
C ILE A 204 10.36 9.69 17.05
N GLU A 205 11.66 9.40 17.06
CA GLU A 205 12.58 9.90 18.09
C GLU A 205 12.86 11.39 17.99
N ARG A 206 12.81 11.96 16.77
CA ARG A 206 12.93 13.40 16.56
C ARG A 206 11.64 14.16 16.90
N ASN A 207 10.48 13.51 16.77
CA ASN A 207 9.17 14.10 17.07
C ASN A 207 8.56 13.43 18.31
N THR A 208 8.92 13.94 19.48
CA THR A 208 8.58 13.33 20.78
C THR A 208 7.08 13.27 21.08
N ASP A 209 6.23 13.98 20.32
CA ASP A 209 4.78 13.94 20.50
C ASP A 209 4.25 12.50 20.53
N ALA A 210 4.76 11.60 19.67
CA ALA A 210 4.37 10.19 19.67
C ALA A 210 4.86 9.43 20.93
N ILE A 211 6.09 9.71 21.39
CA ILE A 211 6.69 9.02 22.55
C ILE A 211 5.98 9.44 23.84
N ASP A 212 5.50 10.69 23.92
CA ASP A 212 4.78 11.23 25.07
C ASP A 212 3.44 10.53 25.33
N TYR A 213 2.85 9.92 24.29
CA TYR A 213 1.63 9.09 24.42
C TYR A 213 1.92 7.61 24.68
N GLY A 214 3.19 7.23 24.91
CA GLY A 214 3.58 5.87 25.25
C GLY A 214 3.42 4.86 24.09
N PRO A 215 3.16 3.57 24.40
CA PRO A 215 3.03 2.52 23.39
C PRO A 215 2.02 2.82 22.27
N ALA A 216 0.87 3.41 22.61
CA ALA A 216 -0.17 3.77 21.65
C ALA A 216 0.29 4.86 20.66
N GLY A 217 1.15 5.79 21.09
CA GLY A 217 1.70 6.81 20.21
C GLY A 217 2.70 6.24 19.20
N VAL A 218 3.50 5.22 19.58
CA VAL A 218 4.36 4.49 18.64
C VAL A 218 3.53 3.73 17.61
N LEU A 219 2.46 3.06 18.05
CA LEU A 219 1.50 2.39 17.15
C LEU A 219 0.92 3.38 16.12
N TRP A 220 0.43 4.54 16.59
CA TRP A 220 -0.06 5.59 15.71
C TRP A 220 0.99 6.02 14.70
N ALA A 221 2.19 6.39 15.15
CA ALA A 221 3.22 6.93 14.27
C ALA A 221 3.76 5.92 13.24
N LEU A 222 3.79 4.63 13.58
CA LEU A 222 4.10 3.55 12.64
C LEU A 222 3.00 3.40 11.59
N THR A 223 1.74 3.42 12.03
CA THR A 223 0.57 3.24 11.15
C THR A 223 0.40 4.42 10.21
N ASP A 224 0.52 5.64 10.72
CA ASP A 224 0.56 6.89 9.97
C ASP A 224 1.60 6.84 8.85
N ASN A 225 2.84 6.42 9.15
CA ASN A 225 3.88 6.33 8.13
C ASN A 225 3.55 5.32 7.02
N LEU A 226 2.94 4.19 7.39
CA LEU A 226 2.57 3.16 6.42
C LEU A 226 1.43 3.64 5.51
N VAL A 227 0.42 4.31 6.06
CA VAL A 227 -0.70 4.87 5.30
C VAL A 227 -0.25 6.02 4.40
N ASP A 228 0.59 6.94 4.89
CA ASP A 228 1.22 7.98 4.06
C ASP A 228 1.97 7.38 2.86
N ASN A 229 2.62 6.24 3.09
CA ASN A 229 3.34 5.54 2.04
C ASN A 229 2.39 4.87 1.04
N TYR A 230 1.23 4.36 1.48
CA TYR A 230 0.20 3.88 0.56
C TYR A 230 -0.32 4.97 -0.36
N LEU A 231 -0.62 6.16 0.18
CA LEU A 231 -1.03 7.32 -0.63
C LEU A 231 0.02 7.69 -1.68
N ARG A 232 1.29 7.76 -1.26
CA ARG A 232 2.40 8.04 -2.18
C ARG A 232 2.47 7.05 -3.33
N ILE A 233 2.36 5.75 -3.03
CA ILE A 233 2.43 4.69 -4.04
C ILE A 233 1.17 4.70 -4.92
N ALA A 234 -0.01 4.99 -4.37
CA ALA A 234 -1.24 5.13 -5.13
C ALA A 234 -1.11 6.24 -6.20
N HIS A 235 -0.52 7.38 -5.86
CA HIS A 235 -0.23 8.44 -6.86
C HIS A 235 0.79 7.98 -7.92
N GLN A 236 1.83 7.23 -7.54
CA GLN A 236 2.79 6.70 -8.52
C GLN A 236 2.16 5.69 -9.48
N LEU A 237 1.20 4.90 -8.99
CA LEU A 237 0.42 3.99 -9.84
C LEU A 237 -0.57 4.74 -10.71
N GLU A 238 -1.15 5.84 -10.24
CA GLU A 238 -2.02 6.71 -11.02
C GLU A 238 -1.29 7.27 -12.24
N ASP A 239 -0.10 7.86 -12.04
CA ASP A 239 0.75 8.35 -13.13
C ASP A 239 1.03 7.22 -14.16
N ARG A 240 1.29 6.00 -13.68
CA ARG A 240 1.59 4.85 -14.55
C ARG A 240 0.37 4.30 -15.29
N VAL A 241 -0.81 4.39 -14.69
CA VAL A 241 -2.08 4.08 -15.38
C VAL A 241 -2.33 5.11 -16.47
N GLU A 242 -2.07 6.40 -16.22
CA GLU A 242 -2.19 7.46 -17.23
C GLU A 242 -1.25 7.22 -18.42
N ASP A 243 0.03 6.90 -18.16
CA ASP A 243 0.98 6.54 -19.23
C ASP A 243 0.47 5.34 -20.06
N MET A 244 -0.08 4.31 -19.40
CA MET A 244 -0.63 3.13 -20.06
C MET A 244 -1.90 3.45 -20.87
N GLU A 245 -2.73 4.39 -20.41
CA GLU A 245 -3.89 4.87 -21.15
C GLU A 245 -3.46 5.50 -22.48
N ASP A 246 -2.47 6.40 -22.44
CA ASP A 246 -1.94 7.06 -23.62
C ASP A 246 -1.37 6.04 -24.63
N ASP A 247 -0.59 5.07 -24.15
CA ASP A 247 -0.01 4.00 -24.96
C ASP A 247 -1.12 3.18 -25.67
N VAL A 248 -2.15 2.72 -24.95
CA VAL A 248 -3.25 1.90 -25.50
C VAL A 248 -3.99 2.59 -26.64
N PHE A 249 -4.10 3.92 -26.61
CA PHE A 249 -4.79 4.67 -27.66
C PHE A 249 -3.88 5.12 -28.81
N GLU A 250 -2.56 4.89 -28.75
CA GLU A 250 -1.68 5.23 -29.87
C GLU A 250 -2.00 4.42 -31.15
N PRO A 251 -1.87 5.01 -32.35
CA PRO A 251 -2.22 4.35 -33.62
C PRO A 251 -1.40 3.08 -33.92
N LYS A 252 -0.21 2.96 -33.32
CA LYS A 252 0.68 1.80 -33.40
C LYS A 252 0.83 1.23 -32.00
N PHE A 253 -0.25 0.65 -31.49
CA PHE A 253 -0.15 -0.11 -30.23
C PHE A 253 0.69 -1.36 -30.49
N ASP A 254 1.95 -1.28 -30.09
CA ASP A 254 2.93 -2.38 -30.08
C ASP A 254 3.28 -2.77 -28.62
N SER A 255 2.64 -2.10 -27.64
CA SER A 255 2.82 -2.40 -26.22
C SER A 255 2.13 -3.73 -25.89
N ASP A 256 2.85 -4.56 -25.14
CA ASP A 256 2.42 -5.91 -24.82
C ASP A 256 1.29 -5.82 -23.78
N ILE A 257 0.18 -6.50 -24.03
CA ILE A 257 -0.95 -6.58 -23.08
C ILE A 257 -0.49 -7.09 -21.69
N GLU A 258 0.67 -7.75 -21.66
CA GLU A 258 1.40 -8.15 -20.46
C GLU A 258 1.66 -6.99 -19.50
N ASP A 259 2.03 -5.80 -19.97
CA ASP A 259 2.30 -4.64 -19.10
C ASP A 259 1.04 -4.17 -18.36
N VAL A 260 -0.12 -4.23 -19.04
CA VAL A 260 -1.43 -3.94 -18.44
C VAL A 260 -1.74 -4.96 -17.34
N TYR A 261 -1.44 -6.24 -17.58
CA TYR A 261 -1.65 -7.31 -16.60
C TYR A 261 -0.70 -7.23 -15.41
N ILE A 262 0.56 -6.84 -15.63
CA ILE A 262 1.52 -6.59 -14.54
C ILE A 262 0.97 -5.46 -13.67
N LEU A 263 0.63 -4.31 -14.25
CA LEU A 263 0.10 -3.17 -13.49
C LEU A 263 -1.20 -3.51 -12.74
N LYS A 264 -2.07 -4.33 -13.35
CA LYS A 264 -3.28 -4.87 -12.70
C LYS A 264 -2.96 -5.69 -11.46
N ARG A 265 -1.94 -6.55 -11.52
CA ARG A 265 -1.47 -7.35 -10.39
C ARG A 265 -0.91 -6.46 -9.28
N GLU A 266 -0.15 -5.43 -9.60
CA GLU A 266 0.41 -4.49 -8.63
C GLU A 266 -0.70 -3.73 -7.87
N ILE A 267 -1.71 -3.24 -8.59
CA ILE A 267 -2.89 -2.59 -7.98
C ILE A 267 -3.64 -3.56 -7.07
N LEU A 268 -3.76 -4.84 -7.45
CA LEU A 268 -4.42 -5.84 -6.61
C LEU A 268 -3.64 -6.12 -5.32
N GLU A 269 -2.31 -6.15 -5.37
CA GLU A 269 -1.46 -6.27 -4.18
C GLU A 269 -1.62 -5.06 -3.24
N MET A 270 -1.71 -3.85 -3.79
CA MET A 270 -2.07 -2.65 -3.01
C MET A 270 -3.42 -2.80 -2.34
N ARG A 271 -4.43 -3.23 -3.09
CA ARG A 271 -5.80 -3.41 -2.60
C ARG A 271 -5.87 -4.39 -1.43
N HIS A 272 -5.17 -5.52 -1.53
CA HIS A 272 -5.07 -6.52 -0.46
C HIS A 272 -4.40 -6.01 0.81
N ALA A 273 -3.56 -4.98 0.71
CA ALA A 273 -2.92 -4.34 1.86
C ALA A 273 -3.73 -3.21 2.47
N ILE A 274 -4.54 -2.53 1.66
CA ILE A 274 -5.24 -1.31 2.05
C ILE A 274 -6.65 -1.63 2.57
N GLU A 275 -7.45 -2.42 1.83
CA GLU A 275 -8.87 -2.65 2.19
C GLU A 275 -9.06 -3.25 3.59
N PRO A 276 -8.30 -4.27 4.02
CA PRO A 276 -8.53 -4.88 5.34
C PRO A 276 -8.10 -3.99 6.52
N LEU A 277 -7.36 -2.91 6.25
CA LEU A 277 -6.89 -1.99 7.30
C LEU A 277 -8.03 -1.14 7.86
N THR A 278 -9.03 -0.80 7.04
CA THR A 278 -10.19 0.03 7.45
C THR A 278 -10.92 -0.50 8.68
N PRO A 279 -11.41 -1.77 8.71
CA PRO A 279 -12.04 -2.30 9.92
C PRO A 279 -11.09 -2.37 11.10
N ALA A 280 -9.79 -2.65 10.88
CA ALA A 280 -8.81 -2.74 11.95
C ALA A 280 -8.55 -1.36 12.62
N LEU A 281 -8.42 -0.29 11.82
CA LEU A 281 -8.32 1.09 12.31
C LEU A 281 -9.58 1.52 13.07
N ARG A 282 -10.77 1.20 12.57
CA ARG A 282 -12.03 1.47 13.27
C ARG A 282 -12.11 0.78 14.62
N THR A 283 -11.65 -0.48 14.71
CA THR A 283 -11.57 -1.18 15.99
C THR A 283 -10.60 -0.48 16.93
N LEU A 284 -9.41 -0.09 16.46
CA LEU A 284 -8.39 0.61 17.24
C LEU A 284 -8.90 1.96 17.79
N MET A 285 -9.64 2.72 16.98
CA MET A 285 -10.24 4.00 17.39
C MET A 285 -11.31 3.86 18.49
N ASN A 286 -11.99 2.71 18.54
CA ASN A 286 -13.06 2.43 19.49
C ASN A 286 -12.58 1.63 20.72
N MET A 287 -11.27 1.41 20.85
CA MET A 287 -10.69 0.76 22.03
C MET A 287 -10.88 1.59 23.30
N ARG A 288 -10.81 0.91 24.43
CA ARG A 288 -10.84 1.49 25.76
C ARG A 288 -9.66 2.47 25.96
N ASP A 289 -9.92 3.57 26.68
CA ASP A 289 -8.98 4.69 26.90
C ASP A 289 -7.66 4.26 27.56
N ASP A 290 -7.63 3.15 28.29
CA ASP A 290 -6.45 2.57 28.94
C ASP A 290 -5.48 1.89 27.96
N VAL A 291 -5.94 1.52 26.76
CA VAL A 291 -5.11 0.93 25.71
C VAL A 291 -4.78 1.96 24.63
N VAL A 292 -5.79 2.70 24.18
CA VAL A 292 -5.64 3.78 23.19
C VAL A 292 -6.21 5.05 23.79
N PRO A 293 -5.36 6.01 24.22
CA PRO A 293 -5.84 7.28 24.75
C PRO A 293 -6.73 8.00 23.72
N LYS A 294 -7.75 8.71 24.19
CA LYS A 294 -8.69 9.45 23.34
C LYS A 294 -8.00 10.44 22.40
N GLU A 295 -6.89 11.03 22.81
CA GLU A 295 -6.04 11.87 21.98
C GLU A 295 -5.47 11.11 20.78
N ILE A 296 -5.00 9.87 20.99
CA ILE A 296 -4.53 8.98 19.92
C ILE A 296 -5.67 8.55 19.00
N SER A 297 -6.88 8.29 19.54
CA SER A 297 -8.05 7.98 18.71
C SER A 297 -8.36 9.11 17.70
N ARG A 298 -8.14 10.37 18.07
CA ARG A 298 -8.27 11.51 17.13
C ARG A 298 -7.21 11.48 16.03
N TYR A 299 -5.96 11.17 16.36
CA TYR A 299 -4.91 11.03 15.35
C TYR A 299 -5.13 9.83 14.44
N LEU A 300 -5.63 8.72 14.97
CA LEU A 300 -6.03 7.55 14.18
C LEU A 300 -7.21 7.83 13.25
N SER A 301 -8.09 8.78 13.60
CA SER A 301 -9.15 9.24 12.68
C SER A 301 -8.56 9.90 11.42
N ASP A 302 -7.50 10.70 11.57
CA ASP A 302 -6.80 11.32 10.45
C ASP A 302 -6.11 10.26 9.57
N VAL A 303 -5.46 9.28 10.22
CA VAL A 303 -4.89 8.11 9.53
C VAL A 303 -5.97 7.30 8.80
N LEU A 304 -7.16 7.13 9.38
CA LEU A 304 -8.29 6.47 8.73
C LEU A 304 -8.77 7.26 7.51
N ASP A 305 -8.86 8.59 7.60
CA ASP A 305 -9.27 9.43 6.48
C ASP A 305 -8.27 9.30 5.31
N HIS A 306 -6.96 9.40 5.58
CA HIS A 306 -5.91 9.16 4.58
C HIS A 306 -5.98 7.74 3.99
N GLN A 307 -6.28 6.75 4.84
CA GLN A 307 -6.39 5.37 4.37
C GLN A 307 -7.60 5.15 3.46
N LEU A 308 -8.73 5.80 3.74
CA LEU A 308 -9.91 5.75 2.89
C LEU A 308 -9.63 6.41 1.54
N VAL A 309 -8.91 7.54 1.52
CA VAL A 309 -8.48 8.18 0.26
C VAL A 309 -7.60 7.22 -0.55
N ALA A 310 -6.63 6.55 0.07
CA ALA A 310 -5.79 5.58 -0.62
C ALA A 310 -6.60 4.39 -1.17
N ALA A 311 -7.58 3.89 -0.41
CA ALA A 311 -8.47 2.80 -0.83
C ALA A 311 -9.33 3.18 -2.03
N ASP A 312 -9.92 4.37 -2.01
CA ASP A 312 -10.74 4.88 -3.10
C ASP A 312 -9.92 5.08 -4.37
N MET A 313 -8.71 5.64 -4.25
CA MET A 313 -7.78 5.77 -5.38
C MET A 313 -7.45 4.41 -6.01
N VAL A 314 -7.00 3.44 -5.21
CA VAL A 314 -6.63 2.10 -5.71
C VAL A 314 -7.81 1.40 -6.36
N THR A 315 -9.02 1.56 -5.81
CA THR A 315 -10.25 1.04 -6.42
C THR A 315 -10.54 1.69 -7.77
N GLY A 316 -10.42 3.02 -7.86
CA GLY A 316 -10.59 3.75 -9.12
C GLY A 316 -9.56 3.34 -10.19
N LEU A 317 -8.31 3.11 -9.80
CA LEU A 317 -7.27 2.62 -10.71
C LEU A 317 -7.57 1.19 -11.22
N ASP A 318 -8.08 0.31 -10.34
CA ASP A 318 -8.51 -1.04 -10.71
C ASP A 318 -9.65 -1.02 -11.77
N GLU A 319 -10.62 -0.12 -11.59
CA GLU A 319 -11.73 0.09 -12.52
C GLU A 319 -11.27 0.69 -13.87
N ARG A 320 -10.37 1.69 -13.84
CA ARG A 320 -9.76 2.28 -15.04
C ARG A 320 -9.01 1.22 -15.85
N LEU A 321 -8.13 0.44 -15.21
CA LEU A 321 -7.42 -0.65 -15.91
C LEU A 321 -8.37 -1.71 -16.48
N SER A 322 -9.42 -2.09 -15.76
CA SER A 322 -10.43 -3.02 -16.31
C SER A 322 -11.02 -2.48 -17.61
N SER A 323 -11.37 -1.19 -17.60
CA SER A 323 -11.96 -0.51 -18.77
C SER A 323 -10.97 -0.42 -19.94
N LEU A 324 -9.66 -0.26 -19.67
CA LEU A 324 -8.64 -0.26 -20.70
C LEU A 324 -8.43 -1.62 -21.33
N ILE A 325 -8.45 -2.71 -20.55
CA ILE A 325 -8.36 -4.08 -21.08
C ILE A 325 -9.52 -4.32 -22.06
N ASP A 326 -10.74 -3.93 -21.68
CA ASP A 326 -11.92 -4.06 -22.54
C ASP A 326 -11.81 -3.19 -23.80
N ALA A 327 -11.35 -1.94 -23.66
CA ALA A 327 -11.15 -1.04 -24.80
C ALA A 327 -10.07 -1.56 -25.78
N ALA A 328 -8.97 -2.09 -25.25
CA ALA A 328 -7.90 -2.70 -26.03
C ALA A 328 -8.42 -3.93 -26.80
N ALA A 329 -9.22 -4.79 -26.16
CA ALA A 329 -9.84 -5.94 -26.83
C ALA A 329 -10.75 -5.51 -27.99
N VAL A 330 -11.57 -4.46 -27.81
CA VAL A 330 -12.40 -3.89 -28.88
C VAL A 330 -11.54 -3.34 -30.02
N LYS A 331 -10.45 -2.63 -29.72
CA LYS A 331 -9.52 -2.11 -30.72
C LYS A 331 -8.89 -3.22 -31.56
N ILE A 332 -8.44 -4.30 -30.92
CA ILE A 332 -7.91 -5.49 -31.60
C ILE A 332 -8.96 -6.09 -32.54
N GLN A 333 -10.21 -6.22 -32.10
CA GLN A 333 -11.29 -6.74 -32.93
C GLN A 333 -11.60 -5.84 -34.14
N LEU A 334 -11.56 -4.51 -33.96
CA LEU A 334 -11.74 -3.56 -35.07
C LEU A 334 -10.61 -3.67 -36.09
N GLN A 335 -9.37 -3.86 -35.64
CA GLN A 335 -8.23 -4.08 -36.51
C GLN A 335 -8.36 -5.39 -37.30
N GLN A 336 -8.71 -6.50 -36.64
CA GLN A 336 -8.99 -7.78 -37.31
C GLN A 336 -10.12 -7.67 -38.33
N ASN A 337 -11.19 -6.94 -38.02
CA ASN A 337 -12.28 -6.69 -38.95
C ASN A 337 -11.83 -5.87 -40.16
N LYS A 338 -10.96 -4.88 -39.96
CA LYS A 338 -10.36 -4.10 -41.05
C LYS A 338 -9.49 -4.99 -41.93
N ASP A 339 -8.62 -5.81 -41.33
CA ASP A 339 -7.74 -6.72 -42.05
C ASP A 339 -8.54 -7.75 -42.87
N MET A 340 -9.60 -8.32 -42.29
CA MET A 340 -10.52 -9.23 -42.99
C MET A 340 -11.21 -8.55 -44.19
N ARG A 341 -11.64 -7.28 -44.04
CA ARG A 341 -12.22 -6.51 -45.16
C ARG A 341 -11.21 -6.27 -46.26
N THR A 342 -9.97 -5.95 -45.92
CA THR A 342 -8.89 -5.74 -46.89
C THR A 342 -8.54 -7.03 -47.63
N ILE A 343 -8.40 -8.17 -46.94
CA ILE A 343 -8.17 -9.48 -47.57
C ILE A 343 -9.34 -9.83 -48.51
N SER A 344 -10.57 -9.65 -48.04
CA SER A 344 -11.79 -9.92 -48.83
C SER A 344 -11.88 -9.02 -50.06
N ALA A 345 -11.47 -7.76 -49.95
CA ALA A 345 -11.41 -6.82 -51.06
C ALA A 345 -10.40 -7.29 -52.13
N TYR A 346 -9.20 -7.71 -51.73
CA TYR A 346 -8.22 -8.28 -52.65
C TYR A 346 -8.72 -9.57 -53.32
N ALA A 347 -9.36 -10.46 -52.56
CA ALA A 347 -9.95 -11.68 -53.11
C ALA A 347 -11.04 -11.38 -54.15
N ALA A 348 -11.94 -10.43 -53.88
CA ALA A 348 -12.98 -10.01 -54.81
C ALA A 348 -12.40 -9.40 -56.09
N ILE A 349 -11.33 -8.61 -55.97
CA ILE A 349 -10.61 -8.03 -57.12
C ILE A 349 -9.97 -9.13 -57.98
N LEU A 350 -9.32 -10.13 -57.36
CA LEU A 350 -8.66 -11.23 -58.06
C LEU A 350 -9.67 -12.24 -58.67
N ALA A 351 -10.85 -12.38 -58.08
CA ALA A 351 -11.88 -13.30 -58.57
C ALA A 351 -12.34 -12.97 -60.00
N VAL A 352 -12.42 -11.69 -60.37
CA VAL A 352 -12.89 -11.27 -61.70
C VAL A 352 -11.95 -11.73 -62.83
N PRO A 353 -10.64 -11.38 -62.83
CA PRO A 353 -9.72 -11.89 -63.84
C PRO A 353 -9.61 -13.41 -63.84
N THR A 354 -9.65 -14.04 -62.66
CA THR A 354 -9.56 -15.50 -62.53
C THR A 354 -10.76 -16.20 -63.17
N ALA A 355 -11.98 -15.69 -62.95
CA ALA A 355 -13.19 -16.23 -63.57
C ALA A 355 -13.19 -16.04 -65.09
N VAL A 356 -12.79 -14.86 -65.57
CA VAL A 356 -12.68 -14.58 -67.02
C VAL A 356 -11.64 -15.49 -67.67
N ALA A 357 -10.45 -15.62 -67.08
CA ALA A 357 -9.41 -16.52 -67.55
C ALA A 357 -9.86 -17.99 -67.50
N GLY A 358 -10.62 -18.39 -66.48
CA GLY A 358 -11.19 -19.72 -66.35
C GLY A 358 -12.18 -20.04 -67.47
N ILE A 359 -13.12 -19.13 -67.77
CA ILE A 359 -14.12 -19.30 -68.84
C ILE A 359 -13.44 -19.41 -70.21
N TYR A 360 -12.53 -18.47 -70.52
CA TYR A 360 -11.82 -18.46 -71.80
C TYR A 360 -10.71 -19.53 -71.91
N GLY A 361 -10.34 -20.17 -70.79
CA GLY A 361 -9.48 -21.36 -70.76
C GLY A 361 -10.21 -22.68 -71.04
N MET A 362 -11.54 -22.66 -71.21
CA MET A 362 -12.32 -23.85 -71.51
C MET A 362 -12.26 -24.22 -73.00
N ASN A 363 -12.07 -25.50 -73.32
CA ASN A 363 -12.02 -26.00 -74.70
C ASN A 363 -13.41 -26.25 -75.30
N PHE A 364 -14.16 -25.19 -75.62
CA PHE A 364 -15.45 -25.30 -76.35
C PHE A 364 -15.32 -24.87 -77.81
N GLU A 365 -15.93 -25.62 -78.73
CA GLU A 365 -15.92 -25.32 -80.17
C GLU A 365 -16.86 -24.17 -80.57
N ASN A 366 -17.90 -23.89 -79.79
CA ASN A 366 -18.97 -22.96 -80.15
C ASN A 366 -19.01 -21.72 -79.22
N MET A 367 -17.90 -20.99 -79.14
CA MET A 367 -17.82 -19.67 -78.53
C MET A 367 -17.78 -18.57 -79.63
N PRO A 368 -18.91 -17.91 -79.94
CA PRO A 368 -18.99 -16.94 -81.03
C PRO A 368 -18.04 -15.74 -80.84
N GLU A 369 -17.67 -15.41 -79.60
CA GLU A 369 -16.79 -14.29 -79.25
C GLU A 369 -15.32 -14.52 -79.69
N LEU A 370 -14.87 -15.78 -79.81
CA LEU A 370 -13.51 -16.13 -80.23
C LEU A 370 -13.24 -15.91 -81.72
N LYS A 371 -14.29 -15.94 -82.55
CA LYS A 371 -14.18 -15.72 -84.01
C LYS A 371 -14.24 -14.24 -84.39
N TRP A 372 -14.48 -13.35 -83.42
CA TRP A 372 -14.52 -11.92 -83.63
C TRP A 372 -13.12 -11.31 -83.53
N GLU A 373 -12.70 -10.59 -84.56
CA GLU A 373 -11.35 -10.02 -84.72
C GLU A 373 -10.92 -9.09 -83.56
N HIS A 374 -11.90 -8.49 -82.85
CA HIS A 374 -11.67 -7.60 -81.71
C HIS A 374 -12.12 -8.19 -80.36
N GLY A 375 -12.58 -9.45 -80.32
CA GLY A 375 -13.12 -10.08 -79.11
C GLY A 375 -12.14 -10.11 -77.94
N TYR A 376 -10.87 -10.46 -78.21
CA TYR A 376 -9.81 -10.48 -77.19
C TYR A 376 -9.61 -9.11 -76.51
N TYR A 377 -9.49 -8.05 -77.30
CA TYR A 377 -9.32 -6.69 -76.77
C TYR A 377 -10.56 -6.18 -76.03
N ALA A 378 -11.76 -6.52 -76.52
CA ALA A 378 -13.02 -6.15 -75.87
C ALA A 378 -13.15 -6.79 -74.47
N VAL A 379 -12.77 -8.06 -74.32
CA VAL A 379 -12.78 -8.77 -73.03
C VAL A 379 -11.76 -8.18 -72.06
N LEU A 380 -10.56 -7.84 -72.52
CA LEU A 380 -9.55 -7.18 -71.68
C LEU A 380 -10.04 -5.81 -71.16
N VAL A 381 -10.63 -4.99 -72.02
CA VAL A 381 -11.18 -3.68 -71.64
C VAL A 381 -12.34 -3.85 -70.66
N LEU A 382 -13.25 -4.81 -70.89
CA LEU A 382 -14.36 -5.10 -69.99
C LEU A 382 -13.86 -5.58 -68.61
N MET A 383 -12.92 -6.52 -68.60
CA MET A 383 -12.33 -7.05 -67.37
C MET A 383 -11.62 -5.94 -66.58
N PHE A 384 -10.82 -5.11 -67.25
CA PHE A 384 -10.17 -3.97 -66.63
C PHE A 384 -11.20 -2.95 -66.09
N GLY A 385 -12.27 -2.69 -66.84
CA GLY A 385 -13.37 -1.83 -66.41
C GLY A 385 -14.07 -2.34 -65.15
N ILE A 386 -14.36 -3.64 -65.05
CA ILE A 386 -14.97 -4.26 -63.87
C ILE A 386 -14.01 -4.20 -62.67
N VAL A 387 -12.73 -4.52 -62.86
CA VAL A 387 -11.72 -4.44 -61.80
C VAL A 387 -11.55 -3.00 -61.31
N ALA A 388 -11.45 -2.03 -62.22
CA ALA A 388 -11.36 -0.61 -61.88
C ALA A 388 -12.61 -0.12 -61.14
N PHE A 389 -13.80 -0.58 -61.54
CA PHE A 389 -15.05 -0.29 -60.86
C PHE A 389 -15.08 -0.90 -59.44
N LEU A 390 -14.65 -2.15 -59.27
CA LEU A 390 -14.54 -2.78 -57.95
C LEU A 390 -13.55 -2.06 -57.04
N VAL A 391 -12.36 -1.72 -57.55
CA VAL A 391 -11.36 -0.94 -56.79
C VAL A 391 -11.94 0.39 -56.36
N TRP A 392 -12.62 1.11 -57.26
CA TRP A 392 -13.28 2.38 -56.94
C TRP A 392 -14.36 2.21 -55.86
N LEU A 393 -15.22 1.19 -56.00
CA LEU A 393 -16.30 0.91 -55.05
C LEU A 393 -15.76 0.55 -53.66
N LEU A 394 -14.73 -0.31 -53.61
CA LEU A 394 -14.13 -0.78 -52.35
C LEU A 394 -13.35 0.33 -51.64
N ARG A 395 -12.65 1.19 -52.37
CA ARG A 395 -12.03 2.41 -51.81
C ARG A 395 -13.08 3.38 -51.28
N ARG A 396 -14.18 3.58 -52.00
CA ARG A 396 -15.29 4.44 -51.54
C ARG A 396 -15.88 3.93 -50.23
N ASN A 397 -15.93 2.63 -50.04
CA ASN A 397 -16.44 1.99 -48.83
C ASN A 397 -15.39 1.85 -47.71
N LYS A 398 -14.14 2.31 -47.91
CA LYS A 398 -13.01 2.21 -46.96
C LYS A 398 -12.62 0.76 -46.62
N TRP A 399 -12.75 -0.16 -47.57
CA TRP A 399 -12.23 -1.53 -47.44
C TRP A 399 -10.77 -1.64 -47.90
N LEU A 400 -10.32 -0.63 -48.66
CA LEU A 400 -9.00 -0.46 -49.25
C LEU A 400 -8.44 0.93 -48.96
#